data_AF-A0A3C1LH90-F1
#
_entry.id   AF-A0A3C1LH90-F1
#
_cell.length_a   1.000
_cell.length_b   1.000
_cell.length_c   1.000
_cell.angle_alpha   90.00
_cell.angle_beta   90.00
_cell.angle_gamma   90.00
#
_symmetry.space_group_name_H-M   'P 1'
#
loop_
_entity.id
_entity.type
_entity.pdbx_description
1 polymer ?
#
loop_
_entity_poly.entity_id
_entity_poly.type
_entity_poly.pdbx_seq_one_letter_code
_entity_poly.pdbx_strand_id
1 'polypeptide(L)'
;MLQLIECPRDAMQGWAHPIATDVKVAYLNQLLQVGFHTLDCGSFVSPKAIPQMADTPQVLAQLNMQHTTTKLLVIVANERGALEACGFDHITYIGFPFSVSPTFQQRNTNSTIEESWERVQRIQALCTQHGKTLVVYLSMAFGNPYGDAYDESVLQYWTEKMTAIGITIVSLADTVGVA
;
A
#
# COMPACT_ATOMS: atom_id res chain seq x y z
N MET A 1 5.81 5.63 21.56
CA MET A 1 6.93 4.87 20.97
C MET A 1 6.85 5.05 19.46
N LEU A 2 7.96 5.37 18.79
CA LEU A 2 8.00 5.58 17.34
C LEU A 2 7.92 4.22 16.62
N GLN A 3 7.13 4.12 15.55
CA GLN A 3 7.05 2.95 14.68
C GLN A 3 7.71 3.29 13.34
N LEU A 4 8.65 2.46 12.90
CA LEU A 4 9.32 2.61 11.60
C LEU A 4 8.77 1.58 10.62
N ILE A 5 8.39 2.06 9.43
CA ILE A 5 7.90 1.24 8.33
C ILE A 5 8.93 1.32 7.22
N GLU A 6 9.49 0.17 6.84
CA GLU A 6 10.47 0.06 5.76
C GLU A 6 9.73 -0.30 4.47
N CYS A 7 10.04 0.41 3.37
CA CYS A 7 9.24 0.39 2.13
C CYS A 7 10.00 -0.11 0.89
N PRO A 8 10.62 -1.30 0.92
CA PRO A 8 11.44 -1.79 -0.18
C PRO A 8 10.61 -2.05 -1.44
N ARG A 9 9.32 -2.41 -1.31
CA ARG A 9 8.40 -2.55 -2.44
C ARG A 9 8.34 -1.29 -3.29
N ASP A 10 8.21 -0.13 -2.66
CA ASP A 10 8.04 1.16 -3.33
C ASP A 10 9.29 1.55 -4.13
N ALA A 11 10.49 1.23 -3.60
CA ALA A 11 11.74 1.38 -4.33
C ALA A 11 11.87 0.36 -5.47
N MET A 12 11.57 -0.92 -5.21
CA MET A 12 11.70 -1.98 -6.20
C MET A 12 10.77 -1.76 -7.39
N GLN A 13 9.51 -1.36 -7.18
CA GLN A 13 8.51 -1.28 -8.26
C GLN A 13 8.92 -0.35 -9.42
N GLY A 14 9.71 0.70 -9.13
CA GLY A 14 10.21 1.67 -10.11
C GLY A 14 11.52 1.25 -10.78
N TRP A 15 12.09 0.12 -10.39
CA TRP A 15 13.35 -0.35 -10.93
C TRP A 15 13.18 -0.87 -12.37
N ALA A 16 14.02 -0.39 -13.29
CA ALA A 16 13.88 -0.69 -14.72
C ALA A 16 14.17 -2.15 -15.08
N HIS A 17 15.02 -2.82 -14.29
CA HIS A 17 15.45 -4.19 -14.53
C HIS A 17 14.78 -5.17 -13.57
N PRO A 18 14.33 -6.34 -14.05
CA PRO A 18 13.82 -7.39 -13.18
C PRO A 18 14.84 -7.78 -12.11
N ILE A 19 14.46 -7.70 -10.84
CA ILE A 19 15.23 -8.25 -9.74
C ILE A 19 14.76 -9.70 -9.57
N ALA A 20 15.71 -10.64 -9.56
CA ALA A 20 15.40 -12.05 -9.39
C ALA A 20 14.74 -12.32 -8.03
N THR A 21 13.81 -13.27 -7.99
CA THR A 21 13.00 -13.56 -6.81
C THR A 21 13.85 -13.94 -5.59
N ASP A 22 14.89 -14.74 -5.79
CA ASP A 22 15.86 -15.14 -4.75
C ASP A 22 16.60 -13.93 -4.16
N VAL A 23 16.95 -12.95 -4.98
CA VAL A 23 17.56 -11.69 -4.52
C VAL A 23 16.58 -10.89 -3.67
N LYS A 24 15.30 -10.77 -4.08
CA LYS A 24 14.26 -10.10 -3.27
C LYS A 24 14.07 -10.80 -1.93
N VAL A 25 13.97 -12.13 -1.94
CA VAL A 25 13.80 -12.96 -0.74
C VAL A 25 14.98 -12.77 0.21
N ALA A 26 16.22 -12.86 -0.30
CA ALA A 26 17.42 -12.66 0.50
C ALA A 26 17.45 -11.27 1.16
N TYR A 27 17.11 -10.23 0.40
CA TYR A 27 17.08 -8.86 0.89
C TYR A 27 16.00 -8.65 1.97
N LEU A 28 14.75 -9.07 1.70
CA LEU A 28 13.65 -8.93 2.65
C LEU A 28 13.89 -9.72 3.93
N ASN A 29 14.46 -10.93 3.84
CA ASN A 29 14.83 -11.70 5.03
C ASN A 29 15.89 -11.02 5.90
N GLN A 30 16.82 -10.25 5.31
CA GLN A 30 17.75 -9.42 6.08
C GLN A 30 17.02 -8.28 6.79
N LEU A 31 16.10 -7.58 6.09
CA LEU A 31 15.32 -6.49 6.67
C LEU A 31 14.43 -6.97 7.85
N LEU A 32 13.89 -8.19 7.78
CA LEU A 32 13.11 -8.79 8.87
C LEU A 32 13.92 -8.97 10.17
N GLN A 33 15.26 -8.99 10.11
CA GLN A 33 16.13 -9.08 11.29
C GLN A 33 16.45 -7.72 11.92
N VAL A 34 16.12 -6.61 11.26
CA VAL A 34 16.47 -5.26 11.74
C VAL A 34 15.56 -4.81 12.89
N GLY A 35 14.29 -5.24 12.88
CA GLY A 35 13.30 -4.88 13.91
C GLY A 35 12.41 -3.70 13.54
N PHE A 36 12.14 -3.47 12.25
CA PHE A 36 11.09 -2.54 11.81
C PHE A 36 9.73 -2.96 12.37
N HIS A 37 8.82 -2.00 12.54
CA HIS A 37 7.45 -2.33 12.92
C HIS A 37 6.72 -3.05 11.78
N THR A 38 6.84 -2.50 10.57
CA THR A 38 6.20 -3.02 9.36
C THR A 38 7.19 -3.03 8.21
N LEU A 39 7.07 -4.04 7.34
CA LEU A 39 7.79 -4.15 6.08
C LEU A 39 6.78 -4.17 4.94
N ASP A 40 6.79 -3.15 4.07
CA ASP A 40 6.05 -3.15 2.81
C ASP A 40 6.82 -3.98 1.78
N CYS A 41 6.43 -5.26 1.68
CA CYS A 41 7.25 -6.31 1.08
C CYS A 41 6.81 -6.73 -0.33
N GLY A 42 5.68 -6.23 -0.83
CA GLY A 42 5.19 -6.63 -2.16
C GLY A 42 3.83 -6.04 -2.51
N SER A 43 3.29 -6.44 -3.65
CA SER A 43 1.96 -5.98 -4.08
C SER A 43 1.21 -6.98 -4.93
N PHE A 44 -0.11 -6.99 -4.79
CA PHE A 44 -1.04 -7.79 -5.59
C PHE A 44 -1.74 -6.89 -6.61
N VAL A 45 -0.94 -6.38 -7.55
CA VAL A 45 -1.39 -5.50 -8.64
C VAL A 45 -1.29 -6.23 -9.98
N SER A 46 -1.62 -5.55 -11.07
CA SER A 46 -1.47 -6.13 -12.41
C SER A 46 0.02 -6.39 -12.71
N PRO A 47 0.45 -7.62 -13.00
CA PRO A 47 1.83 -7.91 -13.40
C PRO A 47 2.17 -7.28 -14.77
N LYS A 48 1.16 -6.92 -15.57
CA LYS A 48 1.36 -6.12 -16.78
C LYS A 48 1.71 -4.67 -16.45
N ALA A 49 1.09 -4.11 -15.41
CA ALA A 49 1.31 -2.71 -15.02
C ALA A 49 2.62 -2.58 -14.21
N ILE A 50 2.86 -3.49 -13.27
CA ILE A 50 4.05 -3.52 -12.41
C ILE A 50 4.69 -4.91 -12.48
N PRO A 51 5.46 -5.22 -13.56
CA PRO A 51 6.10 -6.53 -13.74
C PRO A 51 7.01 -6.93 -12.59
N GLN A 52 7.65 -5.94 -11.96
CA GLN A 52 8.55 -6.16 -10.83
C GLN A 52 7.88 -6.89 -9.66
N MET A 53 6.56 -6.77 -9.50
CA MET A 53 5.81 -7.30 -8.36
C MET A 53 5.08 -8.61 -8.68
N ALA A 54 5.24 -9.14 -9.90
CA ALA A 54 4.55 -10.34 -10.36
C ALA A 54 4.86 -11.60 -9.53
N ASP A 55 6.02 -11.62 -8.86
CA ASP A 55 6.51 -12.73 -8.04
C ASP A 55 6.22 -12.56 -6.53
N THR A 56 5.36 -11.60 -6.14
CA THR A 56 5.01 -11.36 -4.73
C THR A 56 4.57 -12.65 -4.00
N PRO A 57 3.71 -13.54 -4.56
CA PRO A 57 3.37 -14.81 -3.91
C PRO A 57 4.57 -15.71 -3.61
N GLN A 58 5.51 -15.81 -4.55
CA GLN A 58 6.71 -16.64 -4.48
C GLN A 58 7.71 -16.07 -3.47
N VAL A 59 7.79 -14.73 -3.38
CA VAL A 59 8.59 -14.04 -2.37
C VAL A 59 8.02 -14.32 -0.98
N LEU A 60 6.72 -14.10 -0.77
CA LEU A 60 6.05 -14.30 0.53
C LEU A 60 6.21 -15.73 1.06
N ALA A 61 6.12 -16.73 0.19
CA ALA A 61 6.29 -18.13 0.56
C ALA A 61 7.69 -18.49 1.10
N GLN A 62 8.69 -17.63 0.86
CA GLN A 62 10.09 -17.85 1.25
C GLN A 62 10.58 -16.89 2.34
N LEU A 63 9.71 -16.02 2.87
CA LEU A 63 10.06 -15.15 3.99
C LEU A 63 10.10 -15.93 5.30
N ASN A 64 11.17 -15.74 6.09
CA ASN A 64 11.33 -16.38 7.38
C ASN A 64 10.71 -15.51 8.49
N MET A 65 9.53 -15.94 8.94
CA MET A 65 8.77 -15.24 9.99
C MET A 65 9.06 -15.75 11.42
N GLN A 66 9.94 -16.73 11.61
CA GLN A 66 10.11 -17.42 12.91
C GLN A 66 10.72 -16.55 14.02
N HIS A 67 11.53 -15.54 13.66
CA HIS A 67 12.32 -14.76 14.61
C HIS A 67 12.12 -13.24 14.48
N THR A 68 11.03 -12.82 13.84
CA THR A 68 10.73 -11.40 13.63
C THR A 68 9.40 -11.03 14.27
N THR A 69 9.35 -9.83 14.86
CA THR A 69 8.10 -9.19 15.28
C THR A 69 7.53 -8.30 14.17
N THR A 70 8.30 -8.06 13.11
CA THR A 70 7.93 -7.23 11.96
C THR A 70 6.68 -7.76 11.30
N LYS A 71 5.72 -6.86 11.05
CA LYS A 71 4.48 -7.18 10.33
C LYS A 71 4.65 -6.97 8.84
N LEU A 72 4.00 -7.80 8.03
CA LEU A 72 4.04 -7.64 6.58
C LEU A 72 2.89 -6.76 6.10
N LEU A 73 3.23 -5.86 5.18
CA LEU A 73 2.31 -5.03 4.42
C LEU A 73 2.46 -5.34 2.93
N VAL A 74 1.35 -5.38 2.21
CA VAL A 74 1.35 -5.41 0.75
C VAL A 74 0.40 -4.38 0.16
N ILE A 75 0.74 -3.84 -1.01
CA ILE A 75 -0.14 -2.92 -1.74
C ILE A 75 -1.12 -3.67 -2.64
N VAL A 76 -2.35 -3.17 -2.71
CA VAL A 76 -3.39 -3.62 -3.64
C VAL A 76 -3.98 -2.44 -4.39
N ALA A 77 -4.45 -2.69 -5.61
CA ALA A 77 -5.09 -1.66 -6.45
C ALA A 77 -6.59 -1.94 -6.71
N ASN A 78 -7.08 -3.13 -6.35
CA ASN A 78 -8.46 -3.57 -6.57
C ASN A 78 -8.85 -4.72 -5.64
N GLU A 79 -10.14 -5.07 -5.67
CA GLU A 79 -10.74 -6.12 -4.83
C GLU A 79 -10.16 -7.51 -5.12
N ARG A 80 -9.80 -7.81 -6.37
CA ARG A 80 -9.16 -9.09 -6.71
C ARG A 80 -7.82 -9.21 -5.98
N GLY A 81 -6.98 -8.18 -6.04
CA GLY A 81 -5.70 -8.15 -5.34
C GLY A 81 -5.85 -8.15 -3.82
N ALA A 82 -6.87 -7.46 -3.29
CA ALA A 82 -7.21 -7.51 -1.86
C ALA A 82 -7.62 -8.91 -1.41
N LEU A 83 -8.50 -9.58 -2.15
CA LEU A 83 -8.94 -10.94 -1.85
C LEU A 83 -7.77 -11.93 -1.92
N GLU A 84 -6.89 -11.78 -2.90
CA GLU A 84 -5.67 -12.58 -3.03
C GLU A 84 -4.74 -12.37 -1.81
N ALA A 85 -4.47 -11.11 -1.45
CA ALA A 85 -3.66 -10.76 -0.27
C ALA A 85 -4.25 -11.30 1.04
N CYS A 86 -5.58 -11.26 1.18
CA CYS A 86 -6.29 -11.82 2.34
C CYS A 86 -6.07 -13.33 2.52
N GLY A 87 -5.73 -14.06 1.45
CA GLY A 87 -5.44 -15.49 1.50
C GLY A 87 -4.09 -15.86 2.13
N PHE A 88 -3.24 -14.89 2.46
CA PHE A 88 -1.93 -15.13 3.08
C PHE A 88 -1.97 -14.79 4.56
N ASP A 89 -1.75 -15.78 5.41
CA ASP A 89 -1.81 -15.62 6.87
C ASP A 89 -0.80 -14.60 7.41
N HIS A 90 0.40 -14.56 6.84
CA HIS A 90 1.48 -13.68 7.31
C HIS A 90 1.28 -12.19 6.97
N ILE A 91 0.37 -11.86 6.04
CA ILE A 91 0.03 -10.48 5.72
C ILE A 91 -0.82 -9.92 6.86
N THR A 92 -0.35 -8.84 7.49
CA THR A 92 -1.11 -8.13 8.54
C THR A 92 -1.81 -6.91 7.97
N TYR A 93 -1.11 -6.15 7.12
CA TYR A 93 -1.57 -4.90 6.56
C TYR A 93 -1.81 -5.00 5.06
N ILE A 94 -2.93 -4.46 4.60
CA ILE A 94 -3.22 -4.26 3.19
C ILE A 94 -3.19 -2.75 2.95
N GLY A 95 -2.33 -2.30 2.05
CA GLY A 95 -2.19 -0.89 1.69
C GLY A 95 -2.96 -0.55 0.41
N PHE A 96 -3.66 0.57 0.40
CA PHE A 96 -4.36 1.08 -0.78
C PHE A 96 -3.97 2.55 -1.06
N PRO A 97 -3.47 2.88 -2.26
CA PRO A 97 -3.21 4.25 -2.66
C PRO A 97 -4.50 4.97 -3.05
N PHE A 98 -4.81 6.06 -2.36
CA PHE A 98 -5.95 6.92 -2.61
C PHE A 98 -5.45 8.36 -2.82
N SER A 99 -5.71 8.99 -3.95
CA SER A 99 -5.28 10.37 -4.18
C SER A 99 -6.42 11.34 -3.96
N VAL A 100 -6.08 12.47 -3.32
CA VAL A 100 -7.00 13.61 -3.18
C VAL A 100 -6.99 14.54 -4.40
N SER A 101 -6.15 14.24 -5.40
CA SER A 101 -6.08 14.97 -6.68
C SER A 101 -6.86 14.20 -7.76
N PRO A 102 -7.97 14.76 -8.30
CA PRO A 102 -8.72 14.13 -9.38
C PRO A 102 -7.86 13.83 -10.61
N THR A 103 -6.95 14.75 -10.97
CA THR A 103 -6.05 14.58 -12.12
C THR A 103 -5.08 13.42 -11.89
N PHE A 104 -4.47 13.33 -10.70
CA PHE A 104 -3.56 12.24 -10.38
C PHE A 104 -4.29 10.89 -10.35
N GLN A 105 -5.48 10.85 -9.76
CA GLN A 105 -6.29 9.64 -9.70
C GLN A 105 -6.62 9.11 -11.11
N GLN A 106 -7.09 9.99 -12.01
CA GLN A 106 -7.38 9.62 -13.38
C GLN A 106 -6.15 9.10 -14.12
N ARG A 107 -4.99 9.75 -13.94
CA ARG A 107 -3.74 9.35 -14.63
C ARG A 107 -3.17 8.02 -14.12
N ASN A 108 -3.26 7.75 -12.83
CA ASN A 108 -2.61 6.57 -12.22
C ASN A 108 -3.52 5.34 -12.19
N THR A 109 -4.81 5.53 -11.93
CA THR A 109 -5.75 4.41 -11.74
C THR A 109 -6.89 4.39 -12.75
N ASN A 110 -6.96 5.38 -13.66
CA ASN A 110 -8.04 5.54 -14.63
C ASN A 110 -9.42 5.47 -13.95
N SER A 111 -9.57 6.15 -12.82
CA SER A 111 -10.81 6.20 -12.04
C SER A 111 -10.99 7.57 -11.37
N THR A 112 -12.23 7.90 -11.01
CA THR A 112 -12.53 9.09 -10.21
C THR A 112 -12.21 8.86 -8.72
N ILE A 113 -12.27 9.92 -7.93
CA ILE A 113 -12.09 9.83 -6.48
C ILE A 113 -13.24 9.03 -5.85
N GLU A 114 -14.47 9.22 -6.34
CA GLU A 114 -15.67 8.50 -5.89
C GLU A 114 -15.56 7.00 -6.16
N GLU A 115 -15.15 6.61 -7.37
CA GLU A 115 -14.93 5.20 -7.71
C GLU A 115 -13.84 4.56 -6.84
N SER A 116 -12.77 5.31 -6.55
CA SER A 116 -11.72 4.88 -5.63
C SER A 116 -12.22 4.79 -4.19
N TRP A 117 -13.13 5.68 -3.78
CA TRP A 117 -13.75 5.64 -2.46
C TRP A 117 -14.63 4.40 -2.27
N GLU A 118 -15.48 4.08 -3.26
CA GLU A 118 -16.27 2.85 -3.21
C GLU A 118 -15.37 1.60 -3.13
N ARG A 119 -14.24 1.62 -3.85
CA ARG A 119 -13.25 0.55 -3.80
C ARG A 119 -12.60 0.42 -2.42
N VAL A 120 -12.27 1.54 -1.78
CA VAL A 120 -11.79 1.55 -0.37
C VAL A 120 -12.81 0.90 0.55
N GLN A 121 -14.10 1.21 0.42
CA GLN A 121 -15.16 0.61 1.24
C GLN A 121 -15.23 -0.92 1.06
N ARG A 122 -15.15 -1.40 -0.19
CA ARG A 122 -15.16 -2.85 -0.48
C ARG A 122 -13.90 -3.56 0.02
N ILE A 123 -12.73 -2.96 -0.12
CA ILE A 123 -11.47 -3.50 0.41
C ILE A 123 -11.49 -3.51 1.95
N GLN A 124 -12.03 -2.48 2.59
CA GLN A 124 -12.18 -2.42 4.05
C GLN A 124 -13.06 -3.55 4.59
N ALA A 125 -14.17 -3.85 3.88
CA ALA A 125 -15.03 -4.98 4.21
C ALA A 125 -14.27 -6.32 4.12
N LEU A 126 -13.49 -6.52 3.04
CA LEU A 126 -12.63 -7.70 2.90
C LEU A 126 -11.58 -7.80 4.02
N CYS A 127 -10.92 -6.69 4.35
CA CYS A 127 -9.94 -6.66 5.42
C CYS A 127 -10.57 -7.08 6.76
N THR A 128 -11.73 -6.50 7.08
CA THR A 128 -12.46 -6.81 8.32
C THR A 128 -12.88 -8.28 8.38
N GLN A 129 -13.43 -8.81 7.28
CA GLN A 129 -13.85 -10.21 7.17
C GLN A 129 -12.68 -11.19 7.38
N HIS A 130 -11.48 -10.83 6.92
CA HIS A 130 -10.29 -11.70 6.96
C HIS A 130 -9.32 -11.34 8.11
N GLY A 131 -9.71 -10.47 9.04
CA GLY A 131 -8.86 -10.06 10.15
C GLY A 131 -7.58 -9.32 9.74
N LYS A 132 -7.60 -8.66 8.58
CA LYS A 132 -6.51 -7.79 8.09
C LYS A 132 -6.79 -6.34 8.48
N THR A 133 -5.75 -5.50 8.51
CA THR A 133 -5.89 -4.06 8.74
C THR A 133 -5.61 -3.29 7.46
N LEU A 134 -6.58 -2.48 7.01
CA LEU A 134 -6.39 -1.58 5.87
C LEU A 134 -5.57 -0.36 6.29
N VAL A 135 -4.57 -0.04 5.47
CA VAL A 135 -3.79 1.20 5.51
C VAL A 135 -4.12 1.98 4.24
N VAL A 136 -4.58 3.23 4.37
CA VAL A 136 -4.83 4.07 3.19
C VAL A 136 -3.72 5.10 3.06
N TYR A 137 -3.10 5.15 1.88
CA TYR A 137 -2.08 6.14 1.54
C TYR A 137 -2.73 7.29 0.80
N LEU A 138 -2.87 8.44 1.48
CA LEU A 138 -3.35 9.68 0.87
C LEU A 138 -2.23 10.31 0.05
N SER A 139 -2.29 10.12 -1.27
CA SER A 139 -1.37 10.73 -2.23
C SER A 139 -1.76 12.17 -2.52
N MET A 140 -0.78 13.03 -2.81
CA MET A 140 -0.94 14.48 -2.97
C MET A 140 -1.45 15.17 -1.68
N ALA A 141 -1.03 14.66 -0.52
CA ALA A 141 -1.43 15.20 0.78
C ALA A 141 -0.73 16.51 1.16
N PHE A 142 0.13 17.05 0.29
CA PHE A 142 0.86 18.30 0.54
C PHE A 142 0.76 19.23 -0.69
N GLY A 143 -0.32 19.10 -1.45
CA GLY A 143 -0.53 19.78 -2.71
C GLY A 143 -0.25 18.90 -3.93
N ASN A 144 -0.48 19.45 -5.11
CA ASN A 144 -0.34 18.75 -6.37
C ASN A 144 0.21 19.67 -7.48
N PRO A 145 0.95 19.14 -8.47
CA PRO A 145 1.52 19.92 -9.57
C PRO A 145 0.53 20.17 -10.73
N TYR A 146 -0.72 19.73 -10.60
CA TYR A 146 -1.70 19.75 -11.69
C TYR A 146 -2.62 20.97 -11.65
N GLY A 147 -2.56 21.75 -10.57
CA GLY A 147 -3.48 22.86 -10.32
C GLY A 147 -4.86 22.41 -9.85
N ASP A 148 -5.00 21.15 -9.41
CA ASP A 148 -6.23 20.70 -8.77
C ASP A 148 -6.44 21.48 -7.46
N ALA A 149 -7.69 21.82 -7.15
CA ALA A 149 -8.02 22.51 -5.91
C ALA A 149 -7.57 21.69 -4.70
N TYR A 150 -6.84 22.33 -3.79
CA TYR A 150 -6.29 21.70 -2.61
C TYR A 150 -6.22 22.68 -1.44
N ASP A 151 -6.66 22.22 -0.28
CA ASP A 151 -6.40 22.80 1.04
C ASP A 151 -6.47 21.69 2.10
N GLU A 152 -6.10 22.00 3.35
CA GLU A 152 -6.06 21.03 4.45
C GLU A 152 -7.43 20.41 4.78
N SER A 153 -8.53 21.10 4.47
CA SER A 153 -9.89 20.57 4.72
C SER A 153 -10.21 19.36 3.85
N VAL A 154 -9.54 19.21 2.70
CA VAL A 154 -9.65 18.02 1.85
C VAL A 154 -9.12 16.78 2.59
N LEU A 155 -7.98 16.91 3.27
CA LEU A 155 -7.43 15.81 4.08
C LEU A 155 -8.30 15.49 5.27
N GLN A 156 -8.79 16.52 5.97
CA GLN A 156 -9.71 16.35 7.09
C GLN A 156 -10.96 15.57 6.64
N TYR A 157 -11.59 16.00 5.54
CA TYR A 157 -12.78 15.36 4.98
C TYR A 157 -12.56 13.87 4.69
N TRP A 158 -11.48 13.51 3.99
CA TRP A 158 -11.22 12.12 3.64
C TRP A 158 -10.82 11.27 4.85
N THR A 159 -10.04 11.81 5.78
CA THR A 159 -9.65 11.11 7.00
C THR A 159 -10.86 10.85 7.91
N GLU A 160 -11.77 11.80 8.04
CA GLU A 160 -13.02 11.63 8.79
C GLU A 160 -13.91 10.55 8.16
N LYS A 161 -14.07 10.55 6.83
CA LYS A 161 -14.78 9.51 6.10
C LYS A 161 -14.19 8.11 6.29
N MET A 162 -12.86 8.00 6.22
CA MET A 162 -12.14 6.75 6.43
C MET A 162 -12.32 6.23 7.87
N THR A 163 -12.18 7.12 8.85
CA THR A 163 -12.37 6.79 10.27
C THR A 163 -13.80 6.32 10.54
N ALA A 164 -14.80 6.95 9.91
CA ALA A 164 -16.21 6.59 10.07
C ALA A 164 -16.54 5.15 9.63
N ILE A 165 -15.73 4.54 8.76
CA ILE A 165 -15.89 3.14 8.32
C ILE A 165 -14.86 2.19 8.97
N GLY A 166 -14.15 2.64 10.01
CA GLY A 166 -13.23 1.83 10.80
C GLY A 166 -11.81 1.72 10.22
N ILE A 167 -11.41 2.56 9.27
CA ILE A 167 -10.02 2.65 8.84
C ILE A 167 -9.27 3.54 9.85
N THR A 168 -8.30 2.94 10.54
CA THR A 168 -7.60 3.59 11.65
C THR A 168 -6.17 4.02 11.31
N ILE A 169 -5.65 3.61 10.14
CA ILE A 169 -4.30 3.94 9.70
C ILE A 169 -4.37 4.65 8.34
N VAL A 170 -4.05 5.94 8.36
CA VAL A 170 -3.93 6.78 7.17
C VAL A 170 -2.50 7.30 7.11
N SER A 171 -1.84 7.09 5.96
CA SER A 171 -0.49 7.58 5.67
C SER A 171 -0.59 8.78 4.74
N LEU A 172 -0.12 9.94 5.18
CA LEU A 172 -0.05 11.14 4.34
C LEU A 172 1.25 11.09 3.53
N ALA A 173 1.14 11.12 2.20
CA ALA A 173 2.29 11.05 1.31
C ALA A 173 2.54 12.41 0.64
N ASP A 174 3.75 12.95 0.85
CA ASP A 174 4.30 14.01 0.00
C ASP A 174 4.81 13.39 -1.31
N THR A 175 3.87 13.16 -2.23
CA THR A 175 4.12 12.41 -3.46
C THR A 175 5.11 13.12 -4.41
N VAL A 176 5.30 14.43 -4.25
CA VAL A 176 6.13 15.25 -5.14
C VAL A 176 7.33 15.90 -4.43
N GLY A 177 7.45 15.77 -3.10
CA GLY A 177 8.61 16.25 -2.34
C GLY A 177 8.64 17.77 -2.18
N VAL A 178 7.48 18.41 -1.98
CA VAL A 178 7.34 19.87 -1.92
C VAL A 178 6.95 20.41 -0.54
N ALA A 179 6.82 19.53 0.46
CA ALA A 179 6.44 19.90 1.83
C ALA A 179 7.57 20.58 2.62
#